data_AF-A0A9W9R1A6-F1
#
_entry.id   AF-A0A9W9R1A6-F1
#
_cell.length_a   1.000
_cell.length_b   1.000
_cell.length_c   1.000
_cell.angle_alpha   90.00
_cell.angle_beta   90.00
_cell.angle_gamma   90.00
#
_symmetry.space_group_name_H-M   'P 1'
#
loop_
_entity.id
_entity.type
_entity.pdbx_description
1 polymer ?
#
loop_
_entity_poly.entity_id
_entity_poly.type
_entity_poly.pdbx_seq_one_letter_code
_entity_poly.pdbx_strand_id
1 'polypeptide(L)'
;MSRPLKHRDIACARCFRLKRKCDHAKPSCSECRRKGAECLPARSRKAGDNITIPLSYLKQLEARVAELDRPSHTAPLKNTCDVGVQTDIDLGFDAQQSLTGPHVSELNNALTFPGVQLASPKLWRTPGYLSPDSFSAFFDIPWMDTAPLTPFASDDTPWLKELYANMYFSVTHREWPFLDEAIWKSWHTNGVPDGQDEWRAFFLQMVYAIGASLFSTLQRDTSHSFRSKEFYTSAMRYYPHVVGHSSMLLQIQASLLMILYALHSPSSEEITTSVGSVLPFCVATMAEIRKHAAFSSELGSGTGVDDVLLEKMFITCYMLNEVIVSGWDRPVSAAYRVVDDDMCSLGDTLQPALGINPALSHLFRLRKIQANIRRSREALPCHDLVGDFKSRLSLFKPALDSWRQDIPQNALNNVQCGYLHPIWMQKLYDYSLLILGEGTREFTEMDGMKDMVAAIVDVCLNFRMLQEEGHVMCYTWSALVFQFRAGIMLLYIAWTTKSMADCRDQQIQQSIQQAISTCTTNLTVFVDRWTDAMPYLRVFEFLHQKILQPGDAFEVGNETMISLEEAELNLGQLKKRYLHRAVLGMIEDMMYGGIVQEELLEDDLMEFVQGERDEHDLSIVH
;
A
#
# COMPACT_ATOMS: atom_id res chain seq x y z
N MET A 1 -45.34 48.97 22.36
CA MET A 1 -46.03 47.66 22.42
C MET A 1 -46.13 47.09 21.02
N SER A 2 -45.19 46.24 20.63
CA SER A 2 -45.10 45.66 19.29
C SER A 2 -45.57 44.21 19.37
N ARG A 3 -46.64 43.87 18.63
CA ARG A 3 -47.26 42.53 18.61
C ARG A 3 -46.26 41.48 18.10
N PRO A 4 -46.15 40.29 18.74
CA PRO A 4 -45.30 39.22 18.22
C PRO A 4 -45.88 38.64 16.93
N LEU A 5 -45.04 38.56 15.90
CA LEU A 5 -45.35 37.95 14.60
C LEU A 5 -45.67 36.47 14.80
N LYS A 6 -46.94 36.08 14.60
CA LYS A 6 -47.34 34.67 14.55
C LYS A 6 -46.66 34.02 13.34
N HIS A 7 -45.68 33.16 13.59
CA HIS A 7 -45.04 32.30 12.59
C HIS A 7 -46.13 31.45 11.93
N ARG A 8 -46.30 31.54 10.60
CA ARG A 8 -47.23 30.67 9.87
C ARG A 8 -46.71 29.25 9.98
N ASP A 9 -47.50 28.34 10.54
CA ASP A 9 -47.12 26.94 10.67
C ASP A 9 -47.01 26.31 9.27
N ILE A 10 -45.81 25.85 8.92
CA ILE A 10 -45.49 25.25 7.62
C ILE A 10 -45.77 23.75 7.69
N ALA A 11 -46.46 23.21 6.69
CA ALA A 11 -46.78 21.78 6.61
C ALA A 11 -45.51 20.92 6.60
N CYS A 12 -45.55 19.69 7.13
CA CYS A 12 -44.39 18.78 7.07
C CYS A 12 -44.01 18.46 5.60
N ALA A 13 -42.75 18.07 5.36
CA ALA A 13 -42.20 17.85 4.02
C ALA A 13 -43.05 16.88 3.17
N ARG A 14 -43.56 15.80 3.79
CA ARG A 14 -44.41 14.82 3.12
C ARG A 14 -45.78 15.40 2.75
N CYS A 15 -46.46 16.05 3.69
CA CYS A 15 -47.77 16.67 3.43
C CYS A 15 -47.67 17.83 2.44
N PHE A 16 -46.57 18.60 2.48
CA PHE A 16 -46.27 19.64 1.50
C PHE A 16 -46.08 19.06 0.10
N ARG A 17 -45.23 18.03 -0.07
CA ARG A 17 -44.99 17.36 -1.36
C ARG A 17 -46.26 16.74 -1.94
N LEU A 18 -47.09 16.12 -1.10
CA LEU A 18 -48.33 15.48 -1.50
C LEU A 18 -49.53 16.44 -1.58
N LYS A 19 -49.32 17.74 -1.32
CA LYS A 19 -50.37 18.78 -1.25
C LYS A 19 -51.56 18.38 -0.36
N ARG A 20 -51.29 17.74 0.78
CA ARG A 20 -52.28 17.34 1.79
C ARG A 20 -52.26 18.28 3.00
N LYS A 21 -53.40 18.39 3.69
CA LYS A 21 -53.53 19.19 4.91
C LYS A 21 -52.69 18.56 6.03
N CYS A 22 -51.80 19.35 6.63
CA CYS A 22 -51.00 18.96 7.79
C CYS A 22 -51.65 19.53 9.05
N ASP A 23 -51.84 18.70 10.09
CA ASP A 23 -52.34 19.13 11.39
C ASP A 23 -51.23 19.62 12.34
N HIS A 24 -49.96 19.52 11.90
CA HIS A 24 -48.76 19.93 12.63
C HIS A 24 -48.59 19.27 14.02
N ALA A 25 -49.29 18.16 14.26
CA ALA A 25 -49.12 17.40 15.50
C ALA A 25 -47.70 16.84 15.59
N LYS A 26 -47.04 17.02 16.74
CA LYS A 26 -45.72 16.44 17.05
C LYS A 26 -45.90 15.15 17.88
N PRO A 27 -45.07 14.12 17.70
CA PRO A 27 -43.88 14.04 16.83
C PRO A 27 -44.18 13.74 15.35
N SER A 28 -45.38 13.26 15.03
CA SER A 28 -45.80 12.99 13.64
C SER A 28 -47.25 13.42 13.44
N CYS A 29 -47.48 14.15 12.33
CA CYS A 29 -48.80 14.61 11.92
C CYS A 29 -49.72 13.41 11.65
N SER A 30 -51.03 13.56 11.87
CA SER A 30 -51.98 12.44 11.76
C SER A 30 -51.92 11.71 10.40
N GLU A 31 -51.72 12.44 9.30
CA GLU A 31 -51.62 11.85 7.96
C GLU A 31 -50.30 11.08 7.71
N CYS A 32 -49.21 11.44 8.41
CA CYS A 32 -47.97 10.67 8.37
C CYS A 32 -48.03 9.46 9.28
N ARG A 33 -48.60 9.61 10.48
CA ARG A 33 -48.81 8.51 11.43
C ARG A 33 -49.69 7.41 10.84
N ARG A 34 -50.83 7.76 10.24
CA ARG A 34 -51.77 6.80 9.63
C ARG A 34 -51.15 5.98 8.49
N LYS A 35 -50.10 6.51 7.86
CA LYS A 35 -49.43 5.88 6.73
C LYS A 35 -48.09 5.25 7.10
N GLY A 36 -47.72 5.22 8.38
CA GLY A 36 -46.43 4.71 8.83
C GLY A 36 -45.23 5.44 8.22
N ALA A 37 -45.41 6.69 7.80
CA ALA A 37 -44.42 7.43 7.03
C ALA A 37 -43.70 8.46 7.90
N GLU A 38 -42.42 8.68 7.61
CA GLU A 38 -41.56 9.66 8.29
C GLU A 38 -42.10 11.10 8.11
N CYS A 39 -42.22 11.83 9.22
CA CYS A 39 -42.83 13.16 9.27
C CYS A 39 -41.78 14.25 9.55
N LEU A 40 -41.06 14.68 8.52
CA LEU A 40 -39.99 15.67 8.64
C LEU A 40 -40.51 17.12 8.49
N PRO A 41 -39.91 18.12 9.17
CA PRO A 41 -40.20 19.54 8.93
C PRO A 41 -40.05 19.94 7.46
N ALA A 42 -40.84 20.90 7.00
CA ALA A 42 -40.73 21.40 5.63
C ALA A 42 -39.28 21.85 5.32
N ARG A 43 -38.76 21.43 4.16
CA ARG A 43 -37.41 21.69 3.64
C ARG A 43 -36.26 20.86 4.25
N SER A 44 -36.52 19.94 5.16
CA SER A 44 -35.50 18.95 5.57
C SER A 44 -35.23 17.96 4.43
N ARG A 45 -33.98 17.85 3.99
CA ARG A 45 -33.49 16.82 3.05
C ARG A 45 -32.63 15.83 3.84
N LYS A 46 -32.59 14.56 3.41
CA LYS A 46 -31.77 13.48 4.01
C LYS A 46 -30.25 13.71 3.89
N ALA A 47 -29.80 14.70 3.13
CA ALA A 47 -28.41 15.13 3.09
C ALA A 47 -28.23 16.26 4.12
N GLY A 48 -27.49 15.96 5.18
CA GLY A 48 -27.22 16.85 6.31
C GLY A 48 -26.66 18.19 5.85
N ASP A 49 -27.33 19.26 6.26
CA ASP A 49 -26.75 20.49 6.81
C ASP A 49 -27.94 21.41 7.11
N ASN A 50 -28.10 21.73 8.40
CA ASN A 50 -29.24 22.43 9.03
C ASN A 50 -30.48 21.57 9.36
N ILE A 51 -30.35 20.70 10.37
CA ILE A 51 -31.49 20.16 11.10
C ILE A 51 -31.81 21.12 12.27
N THR A 52 -32.92 21.85 12.20
CA THR A 52 -33.43 22.59 13.37
C THR A 52 -34.18 21.62 14.29
N ILE A 53 -33.52 21.13 15.34
CA ILE A 53 -34.11 20.22 16.32
C ILE A 53 -34.83 21.04 17.40
N PRO A 54 -36.13 20.77 17.71
CA PRO A 54 -36.81 21.45 18.80
C PRO A 54 -36.12 21.19 20.15
N LEU A 55 -35.86 22.26 20.91
CA LEU A 55 -35.11 22.20 22.18
C LEU A 55 -35.68 21.17 23.18
N SER A 56 -36.98 20.91 23.15
CA SER A 56 -37.65 19.90 24.00
C SER A 56 -37.25 18.48 23.66
N TYR A 57 -36.95 18.21 22.40
CA TYR A 57 -36.51 16.89 21.92
C TYR A 57 -35.05 16.64 22.29
N LEU A 58 -34.21 17.68 22.20
CA LEU A 58 -32.82 17.64 22.66
C LEU A 58 -32.74 17.32 24.17
N LYS A 59 -33.56 17.98 24.98
CA LYS A 59 -33.68 17.70 26.42
C LYS A 59 -34.17 16.29 26.74
N GLN A 60 -35.04 15.71 25.92
CA GLN A 60 -35.49 14.33 26.09
C GLN A 60 -34.39 13.31 25.76
N LEU A 61 -33.55 13.60 24.77
CA LEU A 61 -32.41 12.76 24.42
C LEU A 61 -31.34 12.81 25.52
N GLU A 62 -31.01 14.00 26.02
CA GLU A 62 -30.09 14.17 27.15
C GLU A 62 -30.57 13.42 28.40
N ALA A 63 -31.86 13.51 28.74
CA ALA A 63 -32.44 12.77 29.86
C ALA A 63 -32.37 11.25 29.68
N ARG A 64 -32.50 10.76 28.46
CA ARG A 64 -32.49 9.33 28.15
C ARG A 64 -31.09 8.74 28.13
N VAL A 65 -30.08 9.51 27.72
CA VAL A 65 -28.67 9.14 27.87
C VAL A 65 -28.31 9.07 29.36
N ALA A 66 -28.75 10.04 30.16
CA ALA A 66 -28.53 10.03 31.61
C ALA A 66 -29.21 8.86 32.33
N GLU A 67 -30.35 8.35 31.83
CA GLU A 67 -30.98 7.13 32.34
C GLU A 67 -30.20 5.86 31.97
N LEU A 68 -29.60 5.82 30.78
CA LEU A 68 -28.85 4.66 30.28
C LEU A 68 -27.45 4.53 30.92
N ASP A 69 -26.85 5.63 31.36
CA ASP A 69 -25.56 5.64 32.05
C ASP A 69 -25.63 5.22 33.53
N ARG A 70 -26.82 4.84 34.03
CA ARG A 70 -26.98 4.39 35.43
C ARG A 70 -26.73 2.87 35.54
N PRO A 71 -25.69 2.42 36.29
CA PRO A 71 -25.27 1.03 36.28
C PRO A 71 -26.30 0.12 36.98
N SER A 72 -26.81 -0.87 36.25
CA SER A 72 -27.63 -1.96 36.78
C SER A 72 -26.85 -3.27 36.67
N HIS A 73 -26.50 -3.84 37.83
CA HIS A 73 -25.87 -5.16 37.96
C HIS A 73 -26.84 -6.27 37.53
N THR A 74 -26.46 -7.07 36.52
CA THR A 74 -26.57 -8.56 36.40
C THR A 74 -26.22 -9.00 34.96
N ALA A 75 -25.33 -10.00 34.84
CA ALA A 75 -24.51 -10.42 33.67
C ALA A 75 -25.24 -11.12 32.49
N PRO A 76 -24.56 -11.60 31.42
CA PRO A 76 -23.24 -11.25 30.86
C PRO A 76 -23.33 -10.76 29.39
N LEU A 77 -22.58 -9.73 29.01
CA LEU A 77 -22.46 -9.30 27.62
C LEU A 77 -21.00 -9.34 27.16
N LYS A 78 -20.83 -9.80 25.91
CA LYS A 78 -19.67 -9.66 25.02
C LYS A 78 -18.97 -8.31 25.25
N ASN A 79 -17.70 -8.34 25.62
CA ASN A 79 -16.87 -7.15 25.70
C ASN A 79 -16.25 -6.84 24.33
N THR A 80 -16.75 -5.78 23.71
CA THR A 80 -15.99 -4.89 22.84
C THR A 80 -15.17 -3.93 23.69
N CYS A 81 -14.02 -3.51 23.14
CA CYS A 81 -13.05 -2.54 23.68
C CYS A 81 -12.24 -3.11 24.86
N ASP A 82 -10.96 -2.80 25.07
CA ASP A 82 -10.20 -1.58 24.82
C ASP A 82 -8.69 -1.92 24.95
N VAL A 83 -7.82 -1.01 24.52
CA VAL A 83 -6.35 -1.10 24.66
C VAL A 83 -5.96 -1.26 26.13
N GLY A 84 -5.28 -2.36 26.47
CA GLY A 84 -4.75 -2.63 27.81
C GLY A 84 -3.77 -3.79 27.81
N VAL A 85 -2.48 -3.48 27.85
CA VAL A 85 -1.38 -4.43 28.03
C VAL A 85 -1.47 -5.03 29.43
N GLN A 86 -1.65 -6.35 29.50
CA GLN A 86 -1.20 -7.17 30.63
C GLN A 86 -1.04 -8.62 30.14
N THR A 87 0.21 -8.99 29.89
CA THR A 87 0.64 -10.37 29.69
C THR A 87 1.00 -10.95 31.05
N ASP A 88 0.28 -11.99 31.46
CA ASP A 88 0.80 -13.02 32.35
C ASP A 88 0.50 -14.36 31.67
N ILE A 89 1.56 -15.17 31.46
CA ILE A 89 1.67 -16.60 31.81
C ILE A 89 2.84 -17.24 31.05
N ASP A 90 3.76 -17.74 31.89
CA ASP A 90 4.68 -18.88 31.81
C ASP A 90 5.44 -19.27 30.53
N LEU A 91 6.77 -19.26 30.71
CA LEU A 91 7.79 -19.91 29.91
C LEU A 91 7.75 -21.44 30.09
N GLY A 92 7.57 -22.16 28.99
CA GLY A 92 7.89 -23.58 28.87
C GLY A 92 8.94 -23.78 27.77
N PHE A 93 10.20 -23.93 28.18
CA PHE A 93 11.30 -24.38 27.33
C PHE A 93 11.09 -25.83 26.87
N ASP A 94 11.39 -26.15 25.61
CA ASP A 94 12.18 -27.36 25.33
C ASP A 94 12.92 -27.33 23.99
N ALA A 95 14.03 -28.06 23.98
CA ALA A 95 15.22 -27.84 23.17
C ALA A 95 15.34 -28.72 21.90
N GLN A 96 16.12 -28.21 20.94
CA GLN A 96 17.11 -28.90 20.07
C GLN A 96 16.67 -30.08 19.18
N GLN A 97 16.99 -30.01 17.88
CA GLN A 97 18.14 -30.75 17.30
C GLN A 97 18.34 -30.49 15.80
N SER A 98 19.61 -30.20 15.47
CA SER A 98 20.24 -30.10 14.16
C SER A 98 20.44 -31.46 13.50
N LEU A 99 20.49 -31.54 12.16
CA LEU A 99 21.26 -32.57 11.42
C LEU A 99 21.65 -32.05 10.01
N THR A 100 22.84 -32.48 9.57
CA THR A 100 23.69 -31.89 8.52
C THR A 100 23.89 -32.76 7.27
N GLY A 101 24.06 -32.12 6.10
CA GLY A 101 24.89 -32.54 4.94
C GLY A 101 24.20 -33.28 3.78
N PRO A 102 24.86 -33.51 2.61
CA PRO A 102 26.06 -32.91 2.02
C PRO A 102 25.95 -32.55 0.49
N HIS A 103 27.06 -32.03 -0.03
CA HIS A 103 27.37 -31.40 -1.34
C HIS A 103 27.63 -32.41 -2.50
N VAL A 104 27.30 -32.07 -3.76
CA VAL A 104 27.80 -32.75 -4.99
C VAL A 104 28.04 -31.74 -6.13
N SER A 105 29.10 -31.99 -6.91
CA SER A 105 29.79 -31.10 -7.85
C SER A 105 29.48 -31.36 -9.34
N GLU A 106 29.61 -30.28 -10.14
CA GLU A 106 30.09 -30.16 -11.56
C GLU A 106 29.39 -30.89 -12.73
N LEU A 107 29.05 -30.16 -13.82
CA LEU A 107 29.90 -29.95 -15.02
C LEU A 107 29.14 -29.16 -16.12
N ASN A 108 29.74 -28.06 -16.60
CA ASN A 108 29.27 -27.25 -17.73
C ASN A 108 29.90 -27.73 -19.05
N ASN A 109 29.14 -27.75 -20.14
CA ASN A 109 29.66 -27.71 -21.51
C ASN A 109 28.74 -26.81 -22.37
N ALA A 110 29.28 -25.69 -22.86
CA ALA A 110 28.61 -24.78 -23.78
C ALA A 110 29.25 -24.85 -25.17
N LEU A 111 28.42 -24.87 -26.22
CA LEU A 111 28.80 -24.69 -27.61
C LEU A 111 28.12 -23.42 -28.14
N THR A 112 28.90 -22.57 -28.80
CA THR A 112 28.58 -21.21 -29.23
C THR A 112 28.19 -21.16 -30.70
N PHE A 113 27.25 -20.29 -31.09
CA PHE A 113 27.18 -19.65 -32.42
C PHE A 113 26.68 -18.19 -32.32
N PRO A 114 27.00 -17.30 -33.30
CA PRO A 114 27.11 -15.85 -33.11
C PRO A 114 25.94 -15.03 -33.71
N GLY A 115 25.68 -13.83 -33.17
CA GLY A 115 25.01 -12.79 -33.95
C GLY A 115 24.13 -11.73 -33.27
N VAL A 116 24.38 -11.25 -32.05
CA VAL A 116 23.86 -9.94 -31.55
C VAL A 116 24.88 -9.35 -30.58
N GLN A 117 25.28 -8.09 -30.76
CA GLN A 117 26.14 -7.36 -29.83
C GLN A 117 25.34 -7.01 -28.55
N LEU A 118 25.26 -7.97 -27.64
CA LEU A 118 24.89 -7.74 -26.25
C LEU A 118 26.18 -7.45 -25.48
N ALA A 119 26.15 -6.43 -24.61
CA ALA A 119 27.23 -6.19 -23.64
C ALA A 119 27.56 -7.49 -22.88
N SER A 120 28.85 -7.78 -22.76
CA SER A 120 29.42 -9.07 -22.35
C SER A 120 28.75 -9.71 -21.12
N PRO A 121 28.42 -11.02 -21.15
CA PRO A 121 27.98 -11.72 -19.95
C PRO A 121 29.21 -12.02 -19.08
N LYS A 122 29.31 -11.38 -17.92
CA LYS A 122 30.25 -11.81 -16.88
C LYS A 122 29.77 -13.17 -16.36
N LEU A 123 30.60 -14.20 -16.49
CA LEU A 123 30.37 -15.54 -15.93
C LEU A 123 29.93 -15.44 -14.47
N TRP A 124 28.70 -15.87 -14.19
CA TRP A 124 28.10 -15.84 -12.86
C TRP A 124 28.63 -17.02 -12.03
N ARG A 125 29.22 -16.73 -10.87
CA ARG A 125 29.43 -17.74 -9.82
C ARG A 125 28.12 -17.92 -9.06
N THR A 126 27.85 -19.17 -8.69
CA THR A 126 26.81 -19.57 -7.73
C THR A 126 26.90 -18.77 -6.42
N PRO A 127 25.77 -18.56 -5.71
CA PRO A 127 25.67 -17.63 -4.58
C PRO A 127 26.33 -18.24 -3.34
N GLY A 128 27.64 -18.08 -3.22
CA GLY A 128 28.33 -18.13 -1.94
C GLY A 128 28.32 -16.73 -1.33
N TYR A 129 28.05 -16.67 -0.02
CA TYR A 129 28.26 -15.52 0.88
C TYR A 129 28.91 -14.30 0.20
N LEU A 130 28.14 -13.23 -0.02
CA LEU A 130 28.71 -11.96 -0.42
C LEU A 130 29.76 -11.56 0.64
N SER A 131 31.02 -11.51 0.23
CA SER A 131 32.09 -10.95 1.07
C SER A 131 31.74 -9.48 1.38
N PRO A 132 32.04 -8.99 2.60
CA PRO A 132 31.93 -7.56 2.95
C PRO A 132 32.54 -6.62 1.90
N ASP A 133 33.58 -7.06 1.19
CA ASP A 133 34.29 -6.27 0.16
C ASP A 133 33.45 -5.97 -1.10
N SER A 134 32.43 -6.77 -1.41
CA SER A 134 31.51 -6.47 -2.54
C SER A 134 30.41 -5.49 -2.14
N PHE A 135 30.16 -5.35 -0.83
CA PHE A 135 29.10 -4.51 -0.26
C PHE A 135 29.52 -3.03 -0.16
N SER A 136 30.78 -2.75 0.15
CA SER A 136 31.34 -1.39 0.19
C SER A 136 31.22 -0.65 -1.15
N ALA A 137 31.29 -1.37 -2.27
CA ALA A 137 31.26 -0.80 -3.61
C ALA A 137 29.87 -0.30 -4.07
N PHE A 138 28.75 -0.77 -3.49
CA PHE A 138 27.40 -0.42 -3.96
C PHE A 138 26.78 0.75 -3.21
N PHE A 139 27.19 1.00 -1.97
CA PHE A 139 26.62 2.05 -1.13
C PHE A 139 27.64 3.03 -0.56
N ASP A 140 28.95 2.88 -0.81
CA ASP A 140 30.02 3.57 -0.07
C ASP A 140 29.63 3.61 1.42
N ILE A 141 29.72 2.44 2.08
CA ILE A 141 29.43 2.31 3.51
C ILE A 141 30.76 2.15 4.27
N PRO A 142 31.48 3.26 4.58
CA PRO A 142 32.77 3.24 5.26
C PRO A 142 32.81 2.51 6.60
N TRP A 143 31.66 2.25 7.24
CA TRP A 143 31.61 1.73 8.60
C TRP A 143 31.42 0.20 8.69
N MET A 144 31.08 -0.51 7.61
CA MET A 144 30.93 -1.98 7.68
C MET A 144 32.26 -2.72 7.89
N ASP A 145 33.38 -2.12 7.51
CA ASP A 145 34.73 -2.68 7.76
C ASP A 145 35.12 -2.69 9.25
N THR A 146 34.31 -2.06 10.11
CA THR A 146 34.50 -2.05 11.57
C THR A 146 33.59 -3.03 12.33
N ALA A 147 32.83 -3.86 11.62
CA ALA A 147 31.97 -4.86 12.25
C ALA A 147 32.80 -5.86 13.09
N PRO A 148 32.51 -6.04 14.38
CA PRO A 148 33.22 -7.02 15.20
C PRO A 148 33.00 -8.44 14.65
N LEU A 149 34.09 -9.21 14.49
CA LEU A 149 34.15 -10.53 13.85
C LEU A 149 33.41 -11.67 14.57
N THR A 150 32.60 -11.39 15.60
CA THR A 150 31.93 -12.40 16.42
C THR A 150 30.42 -12.14 16.51
N PRO A 151 29.57 -13.14 16.22
CA PRO A 151 28.13 -13.01 16.37
C PRO A 151 27.77 -12.99 17.86
N PHE A 152 27.66 -11.80 18.44
CA PHE A 152 27.21 -11.62 19.82
C PHE A 152 25.69 -11.79 19.88
N ALA A 153 25.27 -12.95 20.39
CA ALA A 153 23.88 -13.34 20.58
C ALA A 153 23.21 -12.71 21.82
N SER A 154 23.84 -11.78 22.53
CA SER A 154 23.21 -11.10 23.66
C SER A 154 23.87 -9.75 23.93
N ASP A 155 23.28 -8.70 23.37
CA ASP A 155 23.03 -7.40 24.01
C ASP A 155 22.69 -6.37 22.93
N ASP A 156 21.76 -5.48 23.28
CA ASP A 156 21.42 -4.24 22.56
C ASP A 156 22.63 -3.30 22.54
N THR A 157 23.70 -3.70 21.86
CA THR A 157 24.95 -2.96 21.82
C THR A 157 24.71 -1.63 21.10
N PRO A 158 25.24 -0.50 21.60
CA PRO A 158 25.16 0.81 20.94
C PRO A 158 25.56 0.79 19.46
N TRP A 159 26.46 -0.14 19.09
CA TRP A 159 26.86 -0.40 17.72
C TRP A 159 25.69 -0.86 16.82
N LEU A 160 24.82 -1.75 17.29
CA LEU A 160 23.65 -2.20 16.50
C LEU A 160 22.69 -1.03 16.22
N LYS A 161 22.45 -0.17 17.21
CA LYS A 161 21.61 1.02 17.04
C LYS A 161 22.20 1.99 16.03
N GLU A 162 23.51 2.20 16.05
CA GLU A 162 24.24 3.00 15.06
C GLU A 162 24.13 2.39 13.66
N LEU A 163 24.34 1.08 13.54
CA LEU A 163 24.16 0.32 12.31
C LEU A 163 22.74 0.52 11.73
N TYR A 164 21.69 0.32 12.52
CA TYR A 164 20.31 0.47 12.04
C TYR A 164 19.96 1.91 11.69
N ALA A 165 20.43 2.89 12.47
CA ALA A 165 20.26 4.30 12.14
C ALA A 165 20.90 4.63 10.79
N ASN A 166 22.14 4.21 10.58
CA ASN A 166 22.84 4.42 9.32
C ASN A 166 22.14 3.72 8.15
N MET A 167 21.60 2.51 8.36
CA MET A 167 20.78 1.82 7.37
C MET A 167 19.54 2.63 7.01
N TYR A 168 18.77 3.12 7.99
CA TYR A 168 17.60 3.96 7.71
C TYR A 168 17.96 5.23 6.95
N PHE A 169 18.97 5.99 7.39
CA PHE A 169 19.31 7.28 6.78
C PHE A 169 19.95 7.16 5.40
N SER A 170 20.72 6.11 5.14
CA SER A 170 21.33 5.85 3.83
C SER A 170 20.36 5.28 2.80
N VAL A 171 19.25 4.70 3.27
CA VAL A 171 18.32 3.93 2.44
C VAL A 171 16.93 4.57 2.45
N THR A 172 16.12 4.35 3.49
CA THR A 172 14.73 4.82 3.58
C THR A 172 14.64 6.34 3.57
N HIS A 173 15.43 7.04 4.38
CA HIS A 173 15.32 8.50 4.50
C HIS A 173 15.66 9.22 3.20
N ARG A 174 16.55 8.65 2.37
CA ARG A 174 16.88 9.25 1.06
C ARG A 174 15.70 9.23 0.09
N GLU A 175 14.88 8.16 0.13
CA GLU A 175 13.67 8.05 -0.67
C GLU A 175 12.49 8.81 -0.03
N TRP A 176 12.44 8.85 1.30
CA TRP A 176 11.36 9.42 2.10
C TRP A 176 11.90 10.47 3.09
N PRO A 177 12.27 11.68 2.62
CA PRO A 177 13.02 12.64 3.44
C PRO A 177 12.10 13.55 4.28
N PHE A 178 11.40 13.00 5.27
CA PHE A 178 10.43 13.75 6.09
C PHE A 178 10.89 14.02 7.54
N LEU A 179 12.11 13.62 7.89
CA LEU A 179 12.76 13.89 9.17
C LEU A 179 13.94 14.85 9.01
N ASP A 180 14.33 15.53 10.09
CA ASP A 180 15.61 16.22 10.16
C ASP A 180 16.67 15.28 10.76
N GLU A 181 17.62 14.84 9.92
CA GLU A 181 18.68 13.92 10.32
C GLU A 181 19.59 14.50 11.41
N ALA A 182 19.88 15.80 11.39
CA ALA A 182 20.76 16.43 12.36
C ALA A 182 20.10 16.50 13.74
N ILE A 183 18.82 16.88 13.77
CA ILE A 183 18.02 16.89 15.00
C ILE A 183 17.89 15.48 15.56
N TRP A 184 17.54 14.50 14.72
CA TRP A 184 17.42 13.10 15.17
C TRP A 184 18.75 12.56 15.72
N LYS A 185 19.88 12.81 15.04
CA LYS A 185 21.22 12.40 15.50
C LYS A 185 21.61 13.02 16.83
N SER A 186 21.14 14.24 17.10
CA SER A 186 21.34 14.87 18.40
C SER A 186 20.64 14.10 19.53
N TRP A 187 19.43 13.58 19.29
CA TRP A 187 18.70 12.75 20.25
C TRP A 187 19.37 11.39 20.44
N HIS A 188 19.88 10.80 19.36
CA HIS A 188 20.59 9.52 19.40
C HIS A 188 21.89 9.59 20.20
N THR A 189 22.64 10.69 20.04
CA THR A 189 23.93 10.87 20.73
C THR A 189 23.76 11.26 22.20
N ASN A 190 22.83 12.16 22.49
CA ASN A 190 22.64 12.70 23.83
C ASN A 190 21.70 11.86 24.71
N GLY A 191 20.96 10.92 24.11
CA GLY A 191 19.90 10.18 24.77
C GLY A 191 18.64 11.04 25.01
N VAL A 192 17.55 10.38 25.39
CA VAL A 192 16.32 11.04 25.82
C VAL A 192 16.27 11.02 27.34
N PRO A 193 16.20 12.17 28.04
CA PRO A 193 16.09 12.21 29.49
C PRO A 193 14.77 11.58 29.96
N ASP A 194 14.83 10.78 31.04
CA ASP A 194 13.63 10.18 31.63
C ASP A 194 12.63 11.24 32.09
N GLY A 195 11.35 11.09 31.71
CA GLY A 195 10.26 11.98 32.10
C GLY A 195 10.19 13.33 31.40
N GLN A 196 11.05 13.60 30.40
CA GLN A 196 10.97 14.81 29.56
C GLN A 196 11.05 14.45 28.08
N ASP A 197 10.14 14.99 27.27
CA ASP A 197 10.12 14.80 25.82
C ASP A 197 10.18 13.31 25.39
N GLU A 198 9.47 12.44 26.12
CA GLU A 198 9.44 10.99 25.89
C GLU A 198 8.95 10.64 24.47
N TRP A 199 8.22 11.55 23.83
CA TRP A 199 7.87 11.46 22.41
C TRP A 199 9.10 11.33 21.49
N ARG A 200 10.29 11.82 21.86
CA ARG A 200 11.53 11.64 21.09
C ARG A 200 11.95 10.17 21.02
N ALA A 201 11.69 9.41 22.09
CA ALA A 201 12.01 7.99 22.14
C ALA A 201 11.23 7.21 21.07
N PHE A 202 9.99 7.59 20.78
CA PHE A 202 9.23 7.03 19.65
C PHE A 202 10.02 7.11 18.34
N PHE A 203 10.56 8.29 18.00
CA PHE A 203 11.28 8.50 16.74
C PHE A 203 12.61 7.75 16.69
N LEU A 204 13.33 7.63 17.81
CA LEU A 204 14.55 6.81 17.88
C LEU A 204 14.21 5.33 17.61
N GLN A 205 13.22 4.80 18.33
CA GLN A 205 12.83 3.40 18.24
C GLN A 205 12.30 3.04 16.85
N MET A 206 11.50 3.90 16.21
CA MET A 206 11.00 3.66 14.85
C MET A 206 12.13 3.63 13.81
N VAL A 207 13.12 4.52 13.91
CA VAL A 207 14.27 4.51 13.00
C VAL A 207 15.09 3.23 13.15
N TYR A 208 15.32 2.76 14.39
CA TYR A 208 15.97 1.46 14.61
C TYR A 208 15.13 0.29 14.08
N ALA A 209 13.81 0.32 14.29
CA ALA A 209 12.90 -0.73 13.83
C ALA A 209 12.98 -0.91 12.31
N ILE A 210 12.86 0.17 11.54
CA ILE A 210 12.95 0.16 10.08
C ILE A 210 14.36 -0.23 9.61
N GLY A 211 15.39 0.35 10.23
CA GLY A 211 16.78 0.03 9.91
C GLY A 211 17.11 -1.45 10.13
N ALA A 212 16.59 -2.05 11.20
CA ALA A 212 16.71 -3.48 11.47
C ALA A 212 15.94 -4.34 10.46
N SER A 213 14.75 -3.91 10.00
CA SER A 213 14.01 -4.61 8.93
C SER A 213 14.83 -4.65 7.63
N LEU A 214 15.37 -3.50 7.22
CA LEU A 214 16.22 -3.40 6.03
C LEU A 214 17.48 -4.26 6.14
N PHE A 215 18.13 -4.23 7.31
CA PHE A 215 19.33 -5.03 7.53
C PHE A 215 19.05 -6.53 7.55
N SER A 216 17.92 -6.96 8.13
CA SER A 216 17.48 -8.36 8.08
C SER A 216 17.30 -8.85 6.64
N THR A 217 16.84 -7.96 5.76
CA THR A 217 16.69 -8.23 4.33
C THR A 217 18.04 -8.42 3.64
N LEU A 218 19.07 -7.67 4.03
CA LEU A 218 20.42 -7.81 3.47
C LEU A 218 21.10 -9.10 3.91
N GLN A 219 21.19 -9.35 5.22
CA GLN A 219 22.00 -10.44 5.76
C GLN A 219 21.27 -11.79 5.88
N ARG A 220 19.96 -11.82 5.65
CA ARG A 220 19.09 -13.01 5.82
C ARG A 220 19.18 -13.64 7.23
N ASP A 221 19.47 -12.82 8.24
CA ASP A 221 19.47 -13.25 9.63
C ASP A 221 18.16 -12.85 10.33
N THR A 222 17.44 -13.88 10.79
CA THR A 222 16.19 -13.77 11.55
C THR A 222 16.33 -12.96 12.85
N SER A 223 17.54 -12.88 13.42
CA SER A 223 17.79 -12.12 14.66
C SER A 223 17.51 -10.62 14.49
N HIS A 224 17.77 -10.05 13.32
CA HIS A 224 17.49 -8.64 13.03
C HIS A 224 16.00 -8.38 12.79
N SER A 225 15.29 -9.36 12.23
CA SER A 225 13.82 -9.29 12.07
C SER A 225 13.13 -9.29 13.44
N PHE A 226 13.59 -10.14 14.37
CA PHE A 226 13.10 -10.15 15.74
C PHE A 226 13.35 -8.81 16.45
N ARG A 227 14.58 -8.28 16.40
CA ARG A 227 14.92 -6.97 16.99
C ARG A 227 14.11 -5.82 16.38
N SER A 228 13.85 -5.88 15.08
CA SER A 228 13.00 -4.90 14.40
C SER A 228 11.59 -4.84 15.03
N LYS A 229 11.01 -6.00 15.36
CA LYS A 229 9.71 -6.10 16.05
C LYS A 229 9.80 -5.61 17.50
N GLU A 230 10.88 -5.88 18.21
CA GLU A 230 11.10 -5.38 19.57
C GLU A 230 11.18 -3.85 19.62
N PHE A 231 11.95 -3.24 18.70
CA PHE A 231 12.03 -1.78 18.59
C PHE A 231 10.69 -1.15 18.21
N TYR A 232 9.94 -1.76 17.29
CA TYR A 232 8.59 -1.29 16.96
C TYR A 232 7.65 -1.35 18.17
N THR A 233 7.65 -2.48 18.89
CA THR A 233 6.86 -2.66 20.12
C THR A 233 7.24 -1.63 21.19
N SER A 234 8.54 -1.36 21.33
CA SER A 234 9.06 -0.30 22.20
C SER A 234 8.59 1.08 21.76
N ALA A 235 8.63 1.39 20.47
CA ALA A 235 8.14 2.65 19.92
C ALA A 235 6.66 2.88 20.26
N MET A 236 5.82 1.84 20.13
CA MET A 236 4.39 1.94 20.41
C MET A 236 4.09 2.29 21.89
N ARG A 237 5.00 1.99 22.83
CA ARG A 237 4.87 2.45 24.23
C ARG A 237 4.98 3.97 24.36
N TYR A 238 5.76 4.61 23.49
CA TYR A 238 5.97 6.05 23.48
C TYR A 238 4.98 6.80 22.56
N TYR A 239 4.26 6.09 21.68
CA TYR A 239 3.31 6.69 20.73
C TYR A 239 2.23 7.57 21.39
N PRO A 240 1.65 7.22 22.56
CA PRO A 240 0.69 8.09 23.24
C PRO A 240 1.23 9.50 23.55
N HIS A 241 2.54 9.63 23.83
CA HIS A 241 3.17 10.92 24.07
C HIS A 241 3.27 11.78 22.80
N VAL A 242 3.35 11.14 21.62
CA VAL A 242 3.32 11.83 20.32
C VAL A 242 1.91 12.32 20.02
N VAL A 243 0.90 11.45 20.19
CA VAL A 243 -0.52 11.81 19.96
C VAL A 243 -0.98 12.91 20.91
N GLY A 244 -0.52 12.89 22.16
CA GLY A 244 -0.79 13.95 23.14
C GLY A 244 -0.03 15.25 22.91
N HIS A 245 0.95 15.29 22.01
CA HIS A 245 1.73 16.49 21.73
C HIS A 245 0.92 17.52 20.93
N SER A 246 1.10 18.81 21.25
CA SER A 246 0.45 19.93 20.54
C SER A 246 0.87 20.11 19.07
N SER A 247 1.87 19.36 18.58
CA SER A 247 2.46 19.55 17.27
C SER A 247 1.91 18.52 16.29
N MET A 248 1.10 18.99 15.35
CA MET A 248 0.55 18.15 14.29
C MET A 248 1.67 17.55 13.41
N LEU A 249 2.77 18.30 13.23
CA LEU A 249 3.92 17.87 12.46
C LEU A 249 4.51 16.55 12.98
N LEU A 250 4.70 16.46 14.30
CA LEU A 250 5.24 15.25 14.94
C LEU A 250 4.29 14.07 14.75
N GLN A 251 2.98 14.29 14.87
CA GLN A 251 1.97 13.25 14.67
C GLN A 251 1.99 12.72 13.23
N ILE A 252 2.15 13.60 12.23
CA ILE A 252 2.28 13.21 10.82
C ILE A 252 3.58 12.44 10.59
N GLN A 253 4.72 12.93 11.08
CA GLN A 253 6.01 12.24 10.94
C GLN A 253 5.97 10.84 11.57
N ALA A 254 5.34 10.70 12.73
CA ALA A 254 5.15 9.42 13.38
C ALA A 254 4.30 8.46 12.56
N SER A 255 3.23 8.97 11.94
CA SER A 255 2.36 8.19 11.07
C SER A 255 3.09 7.70 9.81
N LEU A 256 3.89 8.57 9.19
CA LEU A 256 4.73 8.20 8.05
C LEU A 256 5.73 7.10 8.41
N LEU A 257 6.38 7.19 9.59
CA LEU A 257 7.27 6.12 10.07
C LEU A 257 6.54 4.79 10.26
N MET A 258 5.33 4.80 10.80
CA MET A 258 4.54 3.57 10.98
C MET A 258 4.18 2.92 9.64
N ILE A 259 3.78 3.70 8.65
CA ILE A 259 3.49 3.18 7.30
C ILE A 259 4.75 2.62 6.64
N LEU A 260 5.88 3.31 6.75
CA LEU A 260 7.16 2.83 6.20
C LEU A 260 7.62 1.54 6.90
N TYR A 261 7.47 1.44 8.22
CA TYR A 261 7.72 0.20 8.93
C TYR A 261 6.82 -0.92 8.41
N ALA A 262 5.52 -0.67 8.28
CA ALA A 262 4.58 -1.65 7.76
C ALA A 262 4.93 -2.14 6.34
N LEU A 263 5.46 -1.27 5.48
CA LEU A 263 5.93 -1.65 4.14
C LEU A 263 7.13 -2.61 4.15
N HIS A 264 7.96 -2.55 5.19
CA HIS A 264 9.16 -3.38 5.36
C HIS A 264 8.99 -4.55 6.33
N SER A 265 7.89 -4.57 7.10
CA SER A 265 7.59 -5.64 8.04
C SER A 265 7.24 -6.93 7.31
N PRO A 266 7.75 -8.10 7.74
CA PRO A 266 7.37 -9.38 7.16
C PRO A 266 5.90 -9.76 7.42
N SER A 267 5.22 -9.07 8.35
CA SER A 267 3.85 -9.35 8.71
C SER A 267 2.87 -8.51 7.89
N SER A 268 1.82 -9.18 7.42
CA SER A 268 0.80 -8.59 6.55
C SER A 268 -0.26 -7.77 7.31
N GLU A 269 -0.34 -7.91 8.63
CA GLU A 269 -1.31 -7.22 9.47
C GLU A 269 -1.02 -5.71 9.55
N GLU A 270 0.25 -5.35 9.72
CA GLU A 270 0.71 -3.96 9.83
C GLU A 270 0.43 -3.19 8.54
N ILE A 271 0.68 -3.80 7.37
CA ILE A 271 0.41 -3.16 6.09
C ILE A 271 -1.08 -3.03 5.82
N THR A 272 -1.87 -4.06 6.14
CA THR A 272 -3.34 -4.02 5.99
C THR A 272 -3.95 -2.89 6.82
N THR A 273 -3.46 -2.69 8.05
CA THR A 273 -3.86 -1.60 8.95
C THR A 273 -3.39 -0.23 8.43
N SER A 274 -2.17 -0.17 7.88
CA SER A 274 -1.60 1.06 7.31
C SER A 274 -2.34 1.53 6.07
N VAL A 275 -2.66 0.62 5.14
CA VAL A 275 -3.49 0.90 3.95
C VAL A 275 -4.85 1.48 4.34
N GLY A 276 -5.44 0.99 5.43
CA GLY A 276 -6.70 1.49 5.97
C GLY A 276 -6.64 2.90 6.56
N SER A 277 -5.48 3.35 7.06
CA SER A 277 -5.33 4.56 7.88
C SER A 277 -4.70 5.77 7.19
N VAL A 278 -4.22 5.63 5.95
CA VAL A 278 -3.54 6.72 5.19
C VAL A 278 -4.39 7.98 4.99
N LEU A 279 -5.70 7.83 4.80
CA LEU A 279 -6.60 8.94 4.45
C LEU A 279 -6.66 10.05 5.52
N PRO A 280 -6.93 9.76 6.81
CA PRO A 280 -6.81 10.74 7.89
C PRO A 280 -5.48 11.49 7.91
N PHE A 281 -4.36 10.82 7.58
CA PHE A 281 -3.04 11.45 7.57
C PHE A 281 -2.84 12.40 6.38
N CYS A 282 -3.36 12.08 5.21
CA CYS A 282 -3.36 12.99 4.06
C CYS A 282 -4.15 14.28 4.39
N VAL A 283 -5.32 14.15 5.02
CA VAL A 283 -6.14 15.31 5.46
C VAL A 283 -5.37 16.20 6.45
N ALA A 284 -4.78 15.58 7.47
CA ALA A 284 -3.96 16.26 8.47
C ALA A 284 -2.80 17.04 7.84
N THR A 285 -2.07 16.39 6.93
CA THR A 285 -0.90 16.97 6.26
C THR A 285 -1.29 18.18 5.41
N MET A 286 -2.36 18.07 4.63
CA MET A 286 -2.86 19.19 3.83
C MET A 286 -3.31 20.37 4.69
N ALA A 287 -4.00 20.10 5.81
CA ALA A 287 -4.46 21.15 6.71
C ALA A 287 -3.27 21.95 7.28
N GLU A 288 -2.19 21.28 7.68
CA GLU A 288 -1.01 21.95 8.23
C GLU A 288 -0.26 22.76 7.17
N ILE A 289 -0.13 22.24 5.94
CA ILE A 289 0.51 22.99 4.83
C ILE A 289 -0.28 24.23 4.46
N ARG A 290 -1.62 24.12 4.35
CA ARG A 290 -2.49 25.26 4.04
C ARG A 290 -2.40 26.34 5.12
N LYS A 291 -2.35 25.92 6.38
CA LYS A 291 -2.16 26.79 7.53
C LYS A 291 -0.81 27.50 7.47
N HIS A 292 0.28 26.77 7.20
CA HIS A 292 1.62 27.37 7.06
C HIS A 292 1.69 28.37 5.91
N ALA A 293 1.13 28.04 4.74
CA ALA A 293 1.09 28.91 3.59
C ALA A 293 0.32 30.22 3.87
N ALA A 294 -0.78 30.15 4.62
CA ALA A 294 -1.53 31.34 5.05
C ALA A 294 -0.68 32.24 5.96
N PHE A 295 0.04 31.66 6.93
CA PHE A 295 0.93 32.43 7.83
C PHE A 295 2.12 33.06 7.12
N SER A 296 2.78 32.33 6.22
CA SER A 296 3.93 32.85 5.45
C SER A 296 3.52 33.98 4.51
N SER A 297 2.30 33.94 3.96
CA SER A 297 1.75 35.02 3.12
C SER A 297 1.49 36.32 3.90
N GLU A 298 1.24 36.25 5.21
CA GLU A 298 1.00 37.42 6.06
C GLU A 298 2.30 38.07 6.56
N LEU A 299 3.33 37.27 6.83
CA LEU A 299 4.56 37.75 7.48
C LEU A 299 5.67 38.16 6.50
N GLY A 300 5.55 37.85 5.20
CA GLY A 300 6.54 38.23 4.18
C GLY A 300 7.94 37.66 4.44
N SER A 301 8.06 36.60 5.24
CA SER A 301 9.34 35.95 5.54
C SER A 301 9.77 35.03 4.40
N GLY A 302 11.06 35.07 4.05
CA GLY A 302 11.65 34.12 3.10
C GLY A 302 11.54 32.67 3.57
N THR A 303 11.72 31.73 2.64
CA THR A 303 11.60 30.28 2.84
C THR A 303 12.46 29.81 4.02
N GLY A 304 11.83 29.42 5.13
CA GLY A 304 12.50 28.92 6.32
C GLY A 304 12.92 27.45 6.19
N VAL A 305 13.72 26.95 7.15
CA VAL A 305 14.05 25.51 7.25
C VAL A 305 12.78 24.67 7.43
N ASP A 306 11.80 25.21 8.17
CA ASP A 306 10.50 24.56 8.41
C ASP A 306 9.65 24.45 7.13
N ASP A 307 9.74 25.42 6.20
CA ASP A 307 9.05 25.36 4.90
C ASP A 307 9.57 24.20 4.06
N VAL A 308 10.89 23.99 4.04
CA VAL A 308 11.52 22.90 3.27
C VAL A 308 11.15 21.54 3.86
N LEU A 309 11.07 21.41 5.19
CA LEU A 309 10.66 20.16 5.83
C LEU A 309 9.19 19.84 5.55
N LEU A 310 8.31 20.83 5.66
CA LEU A 310 6.88 20.69 5.34
C LEU A 310 6.66 20.29 3.88
N GLU A 311 7.42 20.87 2.94
CA GLU A 311 7.36 20.52 1.53
C GLU A 311 7.79 19.07 1.29
N LYS A 312 8.91 18.63 1.91
CA LYS A 312 9.34 17.22 1.81
C LYS A 312 8.34 16.25 2.44
N MET A 313 7.70 16.65 3.55
CA MET A 313 6.63 15.88 4.18
C MET A 313 5.42 15.73 3.25
N PHE A 314 5.01 16.81 2.60
CA PHE A 314 3.94 16.75 1.60
C PHE A 314 4.28 15.79 0.46
N ILE A 315 5.47 15.95 -0.13
CA ILE A 315 5.92 15.10 -1.24
C ILE A 315 5.93 13.63 -0.81
N THR A 316 6.47 13.33 0.37
CA THR A 316 6.48 11.99 0.96
C THR A 316 5.06 11.44 1.09
N CYS A 317 4.15 12.22 1.70
CA CYS A 317 2.76 11.81 1.91
C CYS A 317 2.03 11.57 0.57
N TYR A 318 2.21 12.45 -0.41
CA TYR A 318 1.64 12.32 -1.75
C TYR A 318 2.14 11.03 -2.43
N MET A 319 3.46 10.84 -2.44
CA MET A 319 4.08 9.70 -3.10
C MET A 319 3.65 8.38 -2.45
N LEU A 320 3.58 8.33 -1.12
CA LEU A 320 3.16 7.15 -0.36
C LEU A 320 1.69 6.83 -0.56
N ASN A 321 0.82 7.86 -0.57
CA ASN A 321 -0.59 7.71 -0.89
C ASN A 321 -0.76 7.09 -2.28
N GLU A 322 -0.04 7.59 -3.28
CA GLU A 322 -0.12 7.05 -4.64
C GLU A 322 0.37 5.60 -4.74
N VAL A 323 1.45 5.24 -4.03
CA VAL A 323 1.93 3.84 -3.94
C VAL A 323 0.85 2.92 -3.37
N ILE A 324 0.18 3.38 -2.31
CA ILE A 324 -0.83 2.58 -1.61
C ILE A 324 -2.10 2.43 -2.45
N VAL A 325 -2.56 3.49 -3.10
CA VAL A 325 -3.82 3.46 -3.86
C VAL A 325 -3.64 2.74 -5.19
N SER A 326 -2.47 2.85 -5.83
CA SER A 326 -2.18 2.09 -7.06
C SER A 326 -1.87 0.60 -6.79
N GLY A 327 -1.36 0.28 -5.59
CA GLY A 327 -1.04 -1.10 -5.21
C GLY A 327 -2.28 -1.87 -4.73
N TRP A 328 -3.10 -1.26 -3.88
CA TRP A 328 -4.22 -1.90 -3.21
C TRP A 328 -5.54 -1.28 -3.65
N ASP A 329 -6.54 -2.10 -3.98
CA ASP A 329 -7.87 -1.62 -4.41
C ASP A 329 -8.69 -1.16 -3.22
N ARG A 330 -8.39 0.06 -2.76
CA ARG A 330 -9.14 0.70 -1.69
C ARG A 330 -10.41 1.30 -2.30
N PRO A 331 -11.61 0.98 -1.77
CA PRO A 331 -12.83 1.62 -2.24
C PRO A 331 -12.73 3.13 -2.00
N VAL A 332 -12.71 3.88 -3.10
CA VAL A 332 -12.58 5.33 -3.14
C VAL A 332 -13.92 5.94 -2.71
N SER A 333 -14.14 6.01 -1.38
CA SER A 333 -15.31 6.70 -0.84
C SER A 333 -15.40 8.13 -1.38
N ALA A 334 -16.59 8.71 -1.42
CA ALA A 334 -16.75 10.11 -1.82
C ALA A 334 -15.87 11.06 -0.98
N ALA A 335 -15.69 10.76 0.31
CA ALA A 335 -14.79 11.49 1.18
C ALA A 335 -13.32 11.36 0.73
N TYR A 336 -12.88 10.15 0.35
CA TYR A 336 -11.54 9.95 -0.19
C TYR A 336 -11.31 10.76 -1.48
N ARG A 337 -12.26 10.76 -2.42
CA ARG A 337 -12.14 11.53 -3.67
C ARG A 337 -11.87 13.00 -3.43
N VAL A 338 -12.56 13.61 -2.47
CA VAL A 338 -12.33 15.02 -2.12
C VAL A 338 -10.90 15.25 -1.62
N VAL A 339 -10.38 14.34 -0.79
CA VAL A 339 -9.00 14.45 -0.30
C VAL A 339 -7.99 14.23 -1.42
N ASP A 340 -8.22 13.26 -2.31
CA ASP A 340 -7.37 12.98 -3.47
C ASP A 340 -7.35 14.18 -4.44
N ASP A 341 -8.51 14.79 -4.70
CA ASP A 341 -8.64 16.02 -5.49
C ASP A 341 -7.83 17.18 -4.89
N ASP A 342 -7.97 17.38 -3.58
CA ASP A 342 -7.25 18.41 -2.84
C ASP A 342 -5.73 18.18 -2.85
N MET A 343 -5.29 16.93 -2.66
CA MET A 343 -3.88 16.52 -2.71
C MET A 343 -3.28 16.78 -4.08
N CYS A 344 -3.98 16.39 -5.16
CA CYS A 344 -3.53 16.65 -6.53
C CYS A 344 -3.48 18.15 -6.85
N SER A 345 -4.53 18.89 -6.50
CA SER A 345 -4.56 20.34 -6.71
C SER A 345 -3.38 21.04 -6.02
N LEU A 346 -3.09 20.67 -4.77
CA LEU A 346 -1.94 21.21 -4.04
C LEU A 346 -0.61 20.78 -4.69
N GLY A 347 -0.48 19.51 -5.07
CA GLY A 347 0.72 18.97 -5.72
C GLY A 347 1.03 19.56 -7.11
N ASP A 348 0.02 20.05 -7.82
CA ASP A 348 0.16 20.76 -9.09
C ASP A 348 0.63 22.21 -8.89
N THR A 349 0.19 22.85 -7.80
CA THR A 349 0.64 24.22 -7.46
C THR A 349 2.05 24.25 -6.88
N LEU A 350 2.50 23.17 -6.25
CA LEU A 350 3.83 23.07 -5.65
C LEU A 350 4.91 22.96 -6.73
N GLN A 351 5.78 23.97 -6.77
CA GLN A 351 7.04 23.95 -7.51
C GLN A 351 8.16 23.60 -6.53
N PRO A 352 8.83 22.44 -6.69
CA PRO A 352 9.89 22.02 -5.79
C PRO A 352 10.91 23.12 -5.57
N ALA A 353 11.14 23.53 -4.32
CA ALA A 353 12.12 24.56 -4.00
C ALA A 353 13.54 24.20 -4.50
N LEU A 354 14.38 25.21 -4.75
CA LEU A 354 15.78 25.07 -5.19
C LEU A 354 16.67 24.18 -4.28
N GLY A 355 16.21 23.84 -3.08
CA GLY A 355 16.89 22.95 -2.12
C GLY A 355 16.41 21.50 -2.10
N ILE A 356 15.42 21.11 -2.91
CA ILE A 356 14.95 19.73 -2.97
C ILE A 356 15.85 18.91 -3.89
N ASN A 357 16.17 17.69 -3.44
CA ASN A 357 16.94 16.73 -4.22
C ASN A 357 16.28 16.51 -5.60
N PRO A 358 16.98 16.72 -6.73
CA PRO A 358 16.45 16.50 -8.07
C PRO A 358 15.83 15.11 -8.27
N ALA A 359 16.37 14.09 -7.59
CA ALA A 359 15.83 12.74 -7.57
C ALA A 359 14.41 12.67 -7.01
N LEU A 360 14.18 13.34 -5.87
CA LEU A 360 12.88 13.39 -5.22
C LEU A 360 11.88 14.13 -6.10
N SER A 361 12.27 15.26 -6.69
CA SER A 361 11.44 16.01 -7.64
C SER A 361 11.08 15.17 -8.87
N HIS A 362 12.04 14.38 -9.37
CA HIS A 362 11.82 13.48 -10.50
C HIS A 362 10.84 12.36 -10.16
N LEU A 363 10.98 11.70 -8.99
CA LEU A 363 10.03 10.70 -8.50
C LEU A 363 8.65 11.28 -8.25
N PHE A 364 8.58 12.47 -7.66
CA PHE A 364 7.32 13.17 -7.40
C PHE A 364 6.58 13.47 -8.71
N ARG A 365 7.28 13.89 -9.76
CA ARG A 365 6.71 14.05 -11.11
C ARG A 365 6.11 12.74 -11.64
N LEU A 366 6.78 11.60 -11.43
CA LEU A 366 6.22 10.30 -11.83
C LEU A 366 4.93 9.98 -11.07
N ARG A 367 4.91 10.18 -9.74
CA ARG A 367 3.72 9.90 -8.93
C ARG A 367 2.53 10.77 -9.35
N LYS A 368 2.77 12.02 -9.77
CA LYS A 368 1.71 12.86 -10.36
C LYS A 368 1.16 12.29 -11.67
N ILE A 369 2.02 11.74 -12.53
CA ILE A 369 1.57 11.06 -13.75
C ILE A 369 0.75 9.81 -13.40
N GLN A 370 1.20 8.99 -12.46
CA GLN A 370 0.48 7.78 -12.00
C GLN A 370 -0.90 8.12 -11.41
N ALA A 371 -0.97 9.15 -10.56
CA ALA A 371 -2.24 9.62 -10.00
C ALA A 371 -3.21 10.07 -11.10
N ASN A 372 -2.72 10.78 -12.12
CA ASN A 372 -3.54 11.22 -13.25
C ASN A 372 -4.05 10.04 -14.10
N ILE A 373 -3.20 9.02 -14.32
CA ILE A 373 -3.61 7.78 -15.01
C ILE A 373 -4.76 7.13 -14.22
N ARG A 374 -4.57 6.89 -12.93
CA ARG A 374 -5.57 6.28 -12.05
C ARG A 374 -6.90 7.06 -12.03
N ARG A 375 -6.83 8.38 -11.82
CA ARG A 375 -8.01 9.27 -11.76
C ARG A 375 -8.77 9.31 -13.09
N SER A 376 -8.08 9.24 -14.22
CA SER A 376 -8.74 9.19 -15.54
C SER A 376 -9.65 7.97 -15.69
N ARG A 377 -9.27 6.83 -15.07
CA ARG A 377 -10.06 5.61 -15.06
C ARG A 377 -11.26 5.70 -14.11
N GLU A 378 -11.05 6.24 -12.91
CA GLU A 378 -12.13 6.40 -11.91
C GLU A 378 -13.24 7.37 -12.37
N ALA A 379 -12.94 8.29 -13.29
CA ALA A 379 -13.89 9.24 -13.84
C ALA A 379 -14.83 8.64 -14.92
N LEU A 380 -14.52 7.46 -15.47
CA LEU A 380 -15.32 6.86 -16.54
C LEU A 380 -16.50 6.03 -16.00
N PRO A 381 -17.72 6.19 -16.53
CA PRO A 381 -18.83 5.28 -16.27
C PRO A 381 -18.54 3.86 -16.78
N CYS A 382 -19.02 2.85 -16.03
CA CYS A 382 -18.82 1.41 -16.27
C CYS A 382 -19.14 0.92 -17.70
N HIS A 383 -19.95 1.65 -18.48
CA HIS A 383 -20.37 1.25 -19.83
C HIS A 383 -19.43 1.64 -20.99
N ASP A 384 -18.44 2.53 -20.80
CA ASP A 384 -17.59 3.05 -21.90
C ASP A 384 -16.16 2.47 -21.94
N LEU A 385 -15.87 1.45 -21.14
CA LEU A 385 -14.50 0.93 -20.92
C LEU A 385 -13.88 0.19 -22.13
N VAL A 386 -14.70 -0.21 -23.12
CA VAL A 386 -14.29 -1.09 -24.24
C VAL A 386 -13.47 -0.33 -25.31
N GLY A 387 -13.49 1.01 -25.34
CA GLY A 387 -12.75 1.84 -26.32
C GLY A 387 -11.61 2.72 -25.76
N ASP A 388 -11.34 2.67 -24.46
CA ASP A 388 -10.65 3.76 -23.74
C ASP A 388 -9.12 3.57 -23.60
N PHE A 389 -8.59 2.33 -23.62
CA PHE A 389 -7.16 2.12 -23.36
C PHE A 389 -6.25 2.85 -24.36
N LYS A 390 -6.54 2.78 -25.67
CA LYS A 390 -5.75 3.47 -26.71
C LYS A 390 -5.75 4.99 -26.53
N SER A 391 -6.89 5.55 -26.10
CA SER A 391 -7.02 6.97 -25.79
C SER A 391 -6.11 7.34 -24.63
N ARG A 392 -6.18 6.60 -23.51
CA ARG A 392 -5.33 6.82 -22.33
C ARG A 392 -3.85 6.61 -22.64
N LEU A 393 -3.51 5.61 -23.46
CA LEU A 393 -2.14 5.38 -23.91
C LEU A 393 -1.61 6.58 -24.70
N SER A 394 -2.38 7.08 -25.68
CA SER A 394 -1.95 8.26 -26.43
C SER A 394 -1.84 9.53 -25.57
N LEU A 395 -2.65 9.64 -24.51
CA LEU A 395 -2.63 10.77 -23.57
C LEU A 395 -1.42 10.74 -22.62
N PHE A 396 -1.12 9.61 -21.99
CA PHE A 396 -0.15 9.53 -20.90
C PHE A 396 1.23 9.01 -21.32
N LYS A 397 1.31 8.18 -22.37
CA LYS A 397 2.59 7.60 -22.82
C LYS A 397 3.65 8.65 -23.18
N PRO A 398 3.34 9.78 -23.85
CA PRO A 398 4.34 10.81 -24.13
C PRO A 398 4.94 11.43 -22.86
N ALA A 399 4.12 11.66 -21.83
CA ALA A 399 4.58 12.20 -20.55
C ALA A 399 5.49 11.20 -19.82
N LEU A 400 5.14 9.92 -19.85
CA LEU A 400 5.99 8.84 -19.30
C LEU A 400 7.31 8.71 -20.07
N ASP A 401 7.27 8.78 -21.41
CA ASP A 401 8.47 8.68 -22.24
C ASP A 401 9.41 9.87 -22.04
N SER A 402 8.87 11.08 -21.95
CA SER A 402 9.63 12.26 -21.55
C SER A 402 10.23 12.09 -20.16
N TRP A 403 9.47 11.55 -19.21
CA TRP A 403 9.98 11.27 -17.88
C TRP A 403 11.17 10.30 -17.92
N ARG A 404 11.06 9.20 -18.68
CA ARG A 404 12.10 8.19 -18.81
C ARG A 404 13.39 8.72 -19.44
N GLN A 405 13.29 9.64 -20.40
CA GLN A 405 14.47 10.23 -21.06
C GLN A 405 15.34 11.07 -20.11
N ASP A 406 14.75 11.60 -19.04
CA ASP A 406 15.47 12.42 -18.06
C ASP A 406 16.25 11.58 -17.03
N ILE A 407 16.07 10.24 -16.99
CA ILE A 407 16.71 9.35 -15.99
C ILE A 407 18.25 9.46 -16.00
N PRO A 408 18.95 9.34 -17.14
CA PRO A 408 20.43 9.35 -17.14
C PRO A 408 21.01 10.67 -16.67
N GLN A 409 20.34 11.79 -16.98
CA GLN A 409 20.77 13.13 -16.56
C GLN A 409 20.67 13.29 -15.03
N ASN A 410 19.63 12.73 -14.42
CA ASN A 410 19.45 12.75 -12.97
C ASN A 410 20.38 11.76 -12.24
N ALA A 411 20.69 10.62 -12.85
CA ALA A 411 21.64 9.64 -12.31
C ALA A 411 23.08 10.18 -12.28
N LEU A 412 23.52 10.91 -13.32
CA LEU A 412 24.85 11.51 -13.41
C LEU A 412 25.11 12.60 -12.36
N ASN A 413 24.06 13.32 -11.95
CA ASN A 413 24.16 14.40 -10.96
C ASN A 413 24.25 13.90 -9.51
N ASN A 414 23.98 12.61 -9.25
CA ASN A 414 23.97 12.00 -7.92
C ASN A 414 24.75 10.67 -7.96
N VAL A 415 26.08 10.76 -7.90
CA VAL A 415 27.06 9.69 -8.17
C VAL A 415 26.97 8.45 -7.22
N GLN A 416 26.10 8.44 -6.20
CA GLN A 416 26.12 7.43 -5.13
C GLN A 416 24.74 6.85 -4.71
N CYS A 417 23.82 6.56 -5.63
CA CYS A 417 22.43 6.25 -5.22
C CYS A 417 21.88 4.89 -5.70
N GLY A 418 21.55 4.01 -4.75
CA GLY A 418 20.83 2.75 -4.99
C GLY A 418 19.42 2.90 -5.57
N TYR A 419 18.72 4.04 -5.36
CA TYR A 419 17.35 4.29 -5.88
C TYR A 419 17.28 5.12 -7.16
N LEU A 420 18.36 5.83 -7.50
CA LEU A 420 18.54 6.42 -8.83
C LEU A 420 19.16 5.42 -9.80
N HIS A 421 19.29 4.16 -9.38
CA HIS A 421 19.74 3.09 -10.25
C HIS A 421 18.86 3.08 -11.51
N PRO A 422 19.43 3.18 -12.72
CA PRO A 422 18.64 3.28 -13.94
C PRO A 422 17.62 2.15 -14.09
N ILE A 423 17.96 0.94 -13.64
CA ILE A 423 17.04 -0.22 -13.64
C ILE A 423 15.88 -0.02 -12.66
N TRP A 424 16.12 0.57 -11.49
CA TRP A 424 15.05 0.90 -10.54
C TRP A 424 14.07 1.92 -11.13
N MET A 425 14.58 2.98 -11.74
CA MET A 425 13.76 4.00 -12.39
C MET A 425 13.01 3.46 -13.61
N GLN A 426 13.66 2.60 -14.40
CA GLN A 426 13.02 1.90 -15.52
C GLN A 426 11.84 1.04 -15.04
N LYS A 427 12.03 0.27 -13.96
CA LYS A 427 10.94 -0.51 -13.34
C LYS A 427 9.75 0.38 -12.92
N LEU A 428 10.01 1.57 -12.38
CA LEU A 428 8.92 2.49 -12.00
C LEU A 428 8.16 3.05 -13.22
N TYR A 429 8.87 3.29 -14.34
CA TYR A 429 8.22 3.59 -15.61
C TYR A 429 7.34 2.42 -16.06
N ASP A 430 7.86 1.19 -16.02
CA ASP A 430 7.10 0.03 -16.47
C ASP A 430 5.87 -0.23 -15.58
N TYR A 431 6.00 -0.07 -14.24
CA TYR A 431 4.85 -0.08 -13.31
C TYR A 431 3.76 0.93 -13.70
N SER A 432 4.14 2.09 -14.26
CA SER A 432 3.18 3.09 -14.72
C SER A 432 2.39 2.61 -15.94
N LEU A 433 3.02 1.80 -16.81
CA LEU A 433 2.34 1.15 -17.92
C LEU A 433 1.41 0.02 -17.45
N LEU A 434 1.76 -0.68 -16.37
CA LEU A 434 0.87 -1.66 -15.73
C LEU A 434 -0.38 -0.99 -15.14
N ILE A 435 -0.22 0.17 -14.50
CA ILE A 435 -1.34 0.99 -13.97
C ILE A 435 -2.21 1.49 -15.14
N LEU A 436 -1.60 1.90 -16.24
CA LEU A 436 -2.33 2.36 -17.44
C LEU A 436 -3.13 1.22 -18.12
N GLY A 437 -2.55 0.02 -18.18
CA GLY A 437 -3.16 -1.18 -18.76
C GLY A 437 -4.27 -1.79 -17.91
N GLU A 438 -4.49 -1.28 -16.70
CA GLU A 438 -5.43 -1.82 -15.73
C GLU A 438 -6.87 -1.89 -16.24
N GLY A 439 -7.52 -3.04 -16.02
CA GLY A 439 -8.90 -3.29 -16.42
C GLY A 439 -9.10 -3.62 -17.90
N THR A 440 -8.03 -3.61 -18.70
CA THR A 440 -8.09 -4.07 -20.09
C THR A 440 -8.25 -5.59 -20.10
N ARG A 441 -9.42 -6.10 -20.49
CA ARG A 441 -9.66 -7.55 -20.66
C ARG A 441 -9.47 -8.02 -22.11
N GLU A 442 -9.41 -7.09 -23.06
CA GLU A 442 -9.28 -7.33 -24.49
C GLU A 442 -7.84 -7.10 -24.95
N PHE A 443 -6.98 -8.12 -24.79
CA PHE A 443 -5.60 -8.07 -25.29
C PHE A 443 -5.50 -8.46 -26.78
N THR A 444 -6.60 -8.82 -27.43
CA THR A 444 -6.60 -9.60 -28.68
C THR A 444 -6.44 -8.77 -29.96
N GLU A 445 -6.76 -7.48 -29.96
CA GLU A 445 -6.85 -6.65 -31.18
C GLU A 445 -6.21 -5.25 -31.08
N MET A 446 -5.42 -4.96 -30.03
CA MET A 446 -4.98 -3.59 -29.76
C MET A 446 -3.61 -3.19 -30.34
N ASP A 447 -3.60 -2.07 -31.05
CA ASP A 447 -2.42 -1.26 -31.39
C ASP A 447 -1.74 -0.77 -30.09
N GLY A 448 -0.48 -1.16 -29.85
CA GLY A 448 0.24 -0.89 -28.58
C GLY A 448 0.32 -2.07 -27.59
N MET A 449 -0.31 -3.22 -27.88
CA MET A 449 -0.19 -4.43 -27.04
C MET A 449 1.27 -4.90 -26.90
N LYS A 450 2.05 -4.83 -27.99
CA LYS A 450 3.47 -5.24 -27.98
C LYS A 450 4.29 -4.43 -26.97
N ASP A 451 4.06 -3.12 -26.90
CA ASP A 451 4.75 -2.24 -25.96
C ASP A 451 4.37 -2.54 -24.51
N MET A 452 3.09 -2.87 -24.27
CA MET A 452 2.63 -3.27 -22.94
C MET A 452 3.20 -4.63 -22.52
N VAL A 453 3.15 -5.62 -23.41
CA VAL A 453 3.73 -6.95 -23.14
C VAL A 453 5.22 -6.83 -22.86
N ALA A 454 5.95 -6.06 -23.67
CA ALA A 454 7.37 -5.79 -23.45
C ALA A 454 7.61 -5.13 -22.08
N ALA A 455 6.82 -4.11 -21.71
CA ALA A 455 6.94 -3.48 -20.41
C ALA A 455 6.68 -4.45 -19.24
N ILE A 456 5.66 -5.32 -19.33
CA ILE A 456 5.37 -6.28 -18.26
C ILE A 456 6.46 -7.37 -18.17
N VAL A 457 7.01 -7.80 -19.30
CA VAL A 457 8.18 -8.69 -19.34
C VAL A 457 9.38 -8.01 -18.66
N ASP A 458 9.69 -6.78 -19.04
CA ASP A 458 10.80 -6.00 -18.51
C ASP A 458 10.65 -5.78 -16.99
N VAL A 459 9.44 -5.55 -16.48
CA VAL A 459 9.17 -5.49 -15.03
C VAL A 459 9.69 -6.72 -14.30
N CYS A 460 9.37 -7.92 -14.78
CA CYS A 460 9.70 -9.16 -14.10
C CYS A 460 11.21 -9.42 -14.14
N LEU A 461 11.83 -9.20 -15.31
CA LEU A 461 13.26 -9.42 -15.54
C LEU A 461 14.13 -8.40 -14.82
N ASN A 462 13.81 -7.11 -14.95
CA ASN A 462 14.56 -6.04 -14.28
C ASN A 462 14.45 -6.16 -12.75
N PHE A 463 13.27 -6.54 -12.24
CA PHE A 463 13.11 -6.78 -10.82
C PHE A 463 13.96 -7.94 -10.31
N ARG A 464 14.07 -9.03 -11.10
CA ARG A 464 14.94 -10.15 -10.76
C ARG A 464 16.40 -9.73 -10.67
N MET A 465 16.88 -8.93 -11.62
CA MET A 465 18.24 -8.38 -11.59
C MET A 465 18.46 -7.56 -10.30
N LEU A 466 17.50 -6.69 -9.94
CA LEU A 466 17.60 -5.90 -8.71
C LEU A 466 17.59 -6.78 -7.45
N GLN A 467 16.84 -7.89 -7.42
CA GLN A 467 16.89 -8.83 -6.30
C GLN A 467 18.24 -9.54 -6.18
N GLU A 468 18.83 -9.95 -7.31
CA GLU A 468 20.14 -10.63 -7.36
C GLU A 468 21.29 -9.70 -6.97
N GLU A 469 21.19 -8.42 -7.33
CA GLU A 469 22.11 -7.35 -6.90
C GLU A 469 21.94 -6.97 -5.41
N GLY A 470 20.91 -7.49 -4.72
CA GLY A 470 20.71 -7.26 -3.29
C GLY A 470 20.05 -5.93 -2.93
N HIS A 471 19.31 -5.29 -3.85
CA HIS A 471 18.62 -4.03 -3.56
C HIS A 471 17.52 -4.22 -2.52
N VAL A 472 17.66 -3.59 -1.36
CA VAL A 472 16.75 -3.78 -0.21
C VAL A 472 15.32 -3.33 -0.46
N MET A 473 15.09 -2.32 -1.31
CA MET A 473 13.72 -1.84 -1.59
C MET A 473 12.93 -2.78 -2.50
N CYS A 474 13.57 -3.82 -3.06
CA CYS A 474 12.83 -4.90 -3.68
C CYS A 474 11.97 -5.66 -2.67
N TYR A 475 12.27 -5.57 -1.37
CA TYR A 475 11.56 -6.28 -0.31
C TYR A 475 10.63 -5.33 0.43
N THR A 476 9.62 -4.88 -0.30
CA THR A 476 8.50 -4.07 0.21
C THR A 476 7.18 -4.74 -0.17
N TRP A 477 6.13 -4.59 0.63
CA TRP A 477 4.80 -5.11 0.27
C TRP A 477 4.29 -4.53 -1.04
N SER A 478 4.60 -3.26 -1.33
CA SER A 478 4.26 -2.65 -2.62
C SER A 478 4.97 -3.36 -3.78
N ALA A 479 6.27 -3.66 -3.66
CA ALA A 479 7.01 -4.41 -4.66
C ALA A 479 6.40 -5.80 -4.91
N LEU A 480 6.03 -6.53 -3.85
CA LEU A 480 5.35 -7.83 -3.96
C LEU A 480 4.04 -7.72 -4.76
N VAL A 481 3.18 -6.78 -4.39
CA VAL A 481 1.87 -6.59 -5.03
C VAL A 481 2.02 -6.24 -6.51
N PHE A 482 2.95 -5.34 -6.87
CA PHE A 482 3.21 -5.01 -8.27
C PHE A 482 3.84 -6.16 -9.06
N GLN A 483 4.72 -6.98 -8.46
CA GLN A 483 5.27 -8.17 -9.12
C GLN A 483 4.20 -9.24 -9.35
N PHE A 484 3.37 -9.51 -8.35
CA PHE A 484 2.23 -10.42 -8.49
C PHE A 484 1.29 -9.95 -9.60
N ARG A 485 0.95 -8.66 -9.60
CA ARG A 485 0.12 -8.05 -10.65
C ARG A 485 0.72 -8.21 -12.04
N ALA A 486 2.02 -7.95 -12.21
CA ALA A 486 2.73 -8.16 -13.48
C ALA A 486 2.60 -9.62 -13.96
N GLY A 487 2.82 -10.57 -13.05
CA GLY A 487 2.68 -11.99 -13.33
C GLY A 487 1.26 -12.38 -13.75
N ILE A 488 0.23 -11.94 -13.01
CA ILE A 488 -1.17 -12.24 -13.33
C ILE A 488 -1.54 -11.68 -14.71
N MET A 489 -1.07 -10.48 -15.05
CA MET A 489 -1.29 -9.90 -16.38
C MET A 489 -0.62 -10.74 -17.48
N LEU A 490 0.61 -11.23 -17.28
CA LEU A 490 1.27 -12.13 -18.25
C LEU A 490 0.53 -13.45 -18.40
N LEU A 491 0.08 -14.06 -17.31
CA LEU A 491 -0.72 -15.28 -17.34
C LEU A 491 -2.04 -15.07 -18.09
N TYR A 492 -2.71 -13.94 -17.85
CA TYR A 492 -3.96 -13.60 -18.53
C TYR A 492 -3.75 -13.35 -20.04
N ILE A 493 -2.67 -12.67 -20.41
CA ILE A 493 -2.26 -12.50 -21.82
C ILE A 493 -1.98 -13.86 -22.47
N ALA A 494 -1.22 -14.73 -21.81
CA ALA A 494 -0.95 -16.08 -22.29
C ALA A 494 -2.26 -16.89 -22.45
N TRP A 495 -3.16 -16.82 -21.48
CA TRP A 495 -4.44 -17.52 -21.49
C TRP A 495 -5.36 -17.07 -22.63
N THR A 496 -5.51 -15.75 -22.83
CA THR A 496 -6.37 -15.18 -23.89
C THR A 496 -5.80 -15.34 -25.30
N THR A 497 -4.47 -15.38 -25.44
CA THR A 497 -3.81 -15.49 -26.76
C THR A 497 -3.60 -16.93 -27.25
N LYS A 498 -3.76 -17.94 -26.38
CA LYS A 498 -3.66 -19.38 -26.71
C LYS A 498 -4.50 -19.82 -27.91
N SER A 499 -5.68 -19.23 -28.12
CA SER A 499 -6.58 -19.62 -29.21
C SER A 499 -6.14 -19.09 -30.60
N MET A 500 -5.11 -18.23 -30.66
CA MET A 500 -4.61 -17.59 -31.88
C MET A 500 -3.21 -18.11 -32.25
N ALA A 501 -2.95 -19.40 -32.00
CA ALA A 501 -1.67 -20.08 -32.23
C ALA A 501 -1.22 -20.14 -33.71
N ASP A 502 -2.05 -19.70 -34.65
CA ASP A 502 -1.66 -19.55 -36.04
C ASP A 502 -0.92 -18.21 -36.24
N CYS A 503 0.41 -18.27 -36.25
CA CYS A 503 1.32 -17.33 -36.91
C CYS A 503 1.73 -16.01 -36.18
N ARG A 504 1.61 -15.88 -34.85
CA ARG A 504 2.14 -14.70 -34.11
C ARG A 504 3.42 -14.98 -33.33
N ASP A 505 4.54 -14.44 -33.84
CA ASP A 505 5.78 -14.05 -33.16
C ASP A 505 6.27 -14.99 -32.01
N GLN A 506 6.87 -16.13 -32.38
CA GLN A 506 7.40 -17.14 -31.45
C GLN A 506 8.34 -16.53 -30.38
N GLN A 507 9.05 -15.46 -30.72
CA GLN A 507 9.93 -14.72 -29.82
C GLN A 507 9.17 -14.09 -28.64
N ILE A 508 8.00 -13.50 -28.89
CA ILE A 508 7.19 -12.85 -27.84
C ILE A 508 6.66 -13.89 -26.85
N GLN A 509 6.23 -15.04 -27.37
CA GLN A 509 5.75 -16.15 -26.53
C GLN A 509 6.87 -16.70 -25.63
N GLN A 510 8.08 -16.83 -26.15
CA GLN A 510 9.25 -17.23 -25.34
C GLN A 510 9.57 -16.21 -24.25
N SER A 511 9.55 -14.91 -24.58
CA SER A 511 9.77 -13.85 -23.60
C SER A 511 8.70 -13.84 -22.49
N ILE A 512 7.43 -14.07 -22.85
CA ILE A 512 6.34 -14.20 -21.87
C ILE A 512 6.57 -15.40 -20.94
N GLN A 513 6.90 -16.57 -21.49
CA GLN A 513 7.18 -17.77 -20.69
C GLN A 513 8.38 -17.56 -19.75
N GLN A 514 9.46 -16.94 -20.24
CA GLN A 514 10.61 -16.59 -19.42
C GLN A 514 10.23 -15.64 -18.29
N ALA A 515 9.44 -14.60 -18.58
CA ALA A 515 9.00 -13.63 -17.58
C ALA A 515 8.06 -14.25 -16.54
N ILE A 516 7.17 -15.17 -16.92
CA ILE A 516 6.31 -15.93 -15.99
C ILE A 516 7.16 -16.77 -15.03
N SER A 517 8.12 -17.54 -15.55
CA SER A 517 9.04 -18.33 -14.71
C SER A 517 9.88 -17.45 -13.78
N THR A 518 10.34 -16.30 -14.27
CA THR A 518 11.04 -15.30 -13.47
C THR A 518 10.14 -14.73 -12.38
N CYS A 519 8.87 -14.44 -12.68
CA CYS A 519 7.90 -13.97 -11.71
C CYS A 519 7.65 -15.00 -10.60
N THR A 520 7.51 -16.29 -10.93
CA THR A 520 7.46 -17.38 -9.92
C THR A 520 8.65 -17.28 -8.98
N THR A 521 9.86 -17.19 -9.54
CA THR A 521 11.10 -17.11 -8.75
C THR A 521 11.14 -15.86 -7.86
N ASN A 522 10.69 -14.71 -8.38
CA ASN A 522 10.61 -13.47 -7.61
C ASN A 522 9.67 -13.62 -6.42
N LEU A 523 8.50 -14.25 -6.60
CA LEU A 523 7.53 -14.53 -5.55
C LEU A 523 8.04 -15.56 -4.54
N THR A 524 8.72 -16.62 -4.97
CA THR A 524 9.38 -17.58 -4.06
C THR A 524 10.39 -16.88 -3.15
N VAL A 525 11.21 -15.98 -3.70
CA VAL A 525 12.17 -15.19 -2.93
C VAL A 525 11.49 -14.27 -1.89
N PHE A 526 10.27 -13.80 -2.15
CA PHE A 526 9.47 -13.12 -1.13
C PHE A 526 9.00 -14.08 -0.05
N VAL A 527 8.46 -15.24 -0.41
CA VAL A 527 7.94 -16.25 0.53
C VAL A 527 9.03 -16.81 1.45
N ASP A 528 10.24 -17.02 0.93
CA ASP A 528 11.41 -17.45 1.70
C ASP A 528 11.74 -16.48 2.85
N ARG A 529 11.32 -15.22 2.73
CA ARG A 529 11.58 -14.16 3.71
C ARG A 529 10.35 -13.83 4.53
N TRP A 530 9.20 -13.76 3.88
CA TRP A 530 7.92 -13.31 4.43
C TRP A 530 6.90 -14.42 4.21
N THR A 531 6.67 -15.23 5.24
CA THR A 531 5.71 -16.35 5.19
C THR A 531 4.30 -15.88 4.81
N ASP A 532 3.94 -14.65 5.19
CA ASP A 532 2.65 -14.04 4.88
C ASP A 532 2.46 -13.71 3.39
N ALA A 533 3.52 -13.77 2.57
CA ALA A 533 3.45 -13.64 1.11
C ALA A 533 2.99 -14.94 0.43
N MET A 534 2.93 -16.07 1.15
CA MET A 534 2.58 -17.39 0.61
C MET A 534 1.30 -17.40 -0.24
N PRO A 535 0.20 -16.72 0.14
CA PRO A 535 -1.02 -16.74 -0.66
C PRO A 535 -0.84 -16.19 -2.08
N TYR A 536 0.07 -15.21 -2.27
CA TYR A 536 0.40 -14.69 -3.60
C TYR A 536 1.06 -15.76 -4.48
N LEU A 537 2.03 -16.48 -3.93
CA LEU A 537 2.73 -17.55 -4.66
C LEU A 537 1.77 -18.69 -5.01
N ARG A 538 0.95 -19.15 -4.05
CA ARG A 538 0.02 -20.28 -4.27
C ARG A 538 -1.02 -20.02 -5.36
N VAL A 539 -1.63 -18.84 -5.34
CA VAL A 539 -2.58 -18.46 -6.40
C VAL A 539 -1.87 -18.37 -7.76
N PHE A 540 -0.66 -17.81 -7.79
CA PHE A 540 0.12 -17.70 -9.02
C PHE A 540 0.52 -19.07 -9.59
N GLU A 541 1.05 -19.97 -8.76
CA GLU A 541 1.46 -21.33 -9.13
C GLU A 541 0.28 -22.14 -9.69
N PHE A 542 -0.89 -22.07 -9.06
CA PHE A 542 -2.10 -22.74 -9.54
C PHE A 542 -2.48 -22.28 -10.97
N LEU A 543 -2.51 -20.96 -11.18
CA LEU A 543 -2.84 -20.39 -12.48
C LEU A 543 -1.78 -20.73 -13.53
N HIS A 544 -0.50 -20.68 -13.15
CA HIS A 544 0.62 -21.05 -14.01
C HIS A 544 0.50 -22.51 -14.46
N GLN A 545 0.24 -23.45 -13.55
CA GLN A 545 0.01 -24.87 -13.86
C GLN A 545 -1.18 -25.04 -14.83
N LYS A 546 -2.32 -24.42 -14.52
CA LYS A 546 -3.53 -24.52 -15.33
C LYS A 546 -3.35 -23.96 -16.75
N ILE A 547 -2.57 -22.89 -16.91
CA ILE A 547 -2.42 -22.20 -18.19
C ILE A 547 -1.26 -22.80 -19.00
N LEU A 548 -0.07 -23.02 -18.45
CA LEU A 548 1.07 -23.42 -19.29
C LEU A 548 1.21 -24.95 -19.46
N GLN A 549 0.48 -25.77 -18.71
CA GLN A 549 0.52 -27.25 -18.84
C GLN A 549 -0.85 -27.89 -19.20
N PRO A 550 -1.45 -27.60 -20.37
CA PRO A 550 -2.71 -28.23 -20.77
C PRO A 550 -2.47 -29.59 -21.47
N GLY A 551 -2.44 -30.68 -20.70
CA GLY A 551 -2.68 -32.05 -21.19
C GLY A 551 -1.53 -32.75 -21.96
N ASP A 552 -1.29 -34.02 -21.61
CA ASP A 552 -0.50 -35.05 -22.32
C ASP A 552 1.04 -35.13 -22.14
N ALA A 553 1.58 -34.68 -21.00
CA ALA A 553 2.90 -35.13 -20.53
C ALA A 553 2.90 -35.41 -19.03
N PHE A 554 2.01 -36.32 -18.59
CA PHE A 554 2.12 -36.94 -17.28
C PHE A 554 3.26 -37.95 -17.31
N GLU A 555 4.49 -37.51 -17.14
CA GLU A 555 5.55 -38.34 -16.57
C GLU A 555 6.75 -37.50 -16.10
N VAL A 556 7.04 -37.66 -14.81
CA VAL A 556 8.29 -37.32 -14.09
C VAL A 556 8.47 -35.88 -13.57
N GLY A 557 8.18 -35.72 -12.27
CA GLY A 557 8.92 -34.80 -11.39
C GLY A 557 8.10 -34.10 -10.32
N ASN A 558 7.83 -34.77 -9.18
CA ASN A 558 7.68 -34.27 -7.79
C ASN A 558 7.21 -32.82 -7.46
N GLU A 559 6.50 -32.09 -8.31
CA GLU A 559 5.83 -30.84 -7.93
C GLU A 559 4.43 -31.16 -7.39
N THR A 560 4.20 -30.85 -6.12
CA THR A 560 2.86 -30.86 -5.50
C THR A 560 1.93 -29.96 -6.31
N MET A 561 1.05 -30.58 -7.09
CA MET A 561 0.01 -29.89 -7.84
C MET A 561 -0.91 -29.17 -6.86
N ILE A 562 -1.18 -27.89 -7.11
CA ILE A 562 -2.05 -27.09 -6.23
C ILE A 562 -3.49 -27.37 -6.63
N SER A 563 -4.33 -27.71 -5.64
CA SER A 563 -5.76 -27.94 -5.88
C SER A 563 -6.53 -26.63 -6.05
N LEU A 564 -7.68 -26.68 -6.70
CA LEU A 564 -8.57 -25.52 -6.80
C LEU A 564 -9.01 -25.03 -5.40
N GLU A 565 -9.31 -25.95 -4.49
CA GLU A 565 -9.70 -25.63 -3.10
C GLU A 565 -8.60 -24.86 -2.36
N GLU A 566 -7.34 -25.28 -2.52
CA GLU A 566 -6.19 -24.58 -1.93
C GLU A 566 -6.02 -23.18 -2.54
N ALA A 567 -6.19 -23.05 -3.87
CA ALA A 567 -6.11 -21.76 -4.55
C ALA A 567 -7.23 -20.81 -4.09
N GLU A 568 -8.46 -21.30 -3.93
CA GLU A 568 -9.61 -20.52 -3.43
C GLU A 568 -9.41 -20.05 -1.98
N LEU A 569 -8.86 -20.91 -1.12
CA LEU A 569 -8.53 -20.54 0.26
C LEU A 569 -7.51 -19.39 0.30
N ASN A 570 -6.45 -19.49 -0.50
CA ASN A 570 -5.43 -18.45 -0.59
C ASN A 570 -5.97 -17.17 -1.22
N LEU A 571 -6.81 -17.27 -2.26
CA LEU A 571 -7.48 -16.13 -2.86
C LEU A 571 -8.40 -15.41 -1.85
N GLY A 572 -9.11 -16.18 -1.01
CA GLY A 572 -9.92 -15.63 0.07
C GLY A 572 -9.11 -14.82 1.09
N GLN A 573 -7.87 -15.25 1.39
CA GLN A 573 -6.96 -14.47 2.24
C GLN A 573 -6.50 -13.18 1.55
N LEU A 574 -6.19 -13.24 0.25
CA LEU A 574 -5.81 -12.06 -0.53
C LEU A 574 -6.95 -11.04 -0.63
N LYS A 575 -8.20 -11.50 -0.82
CA LYS A 575 -9.40 -10.63 -0.81
C LYS A 575 -9.52 -9.86 0.50
N LYS A 576 -9.32 -10.52 1.64
CA LYS A 576 -9.35 -9.87 2.98
C LYS A 576 -8.24 -8.84 3.18
N ARG A 577 -7.14 -8.92 2.41
CA ARG A 577 -5.95 -8.05 2.50
C ARG A 577 -5.88 -7.01 1.36
N TYR A 578 -7.01 -6.65 0.76
CA TYR A 578 -7.12 -5.64 -0.31
C TYR A 578 -6.42 -6.01 -1.63
N LEU A 579 -6.68 -7.21 -2.15
CA LEU A 579 -6.28 -7.57 -3.51
C LEU A 579 -6.92 -6.64 -4.54
N HIS A 580 -6.10 -6.18 -5.49
CA HIS A 580 -6.53 -5.23 -6.50
C HIS A 580 -7.68 -5.77 -7.38
N ARG A 581 -8.85 -5.11 -7.50
CA ARG A 581 -10.04 -5.60 -8.23
C ARG A 581 -9.78 -6.04 -9.67
N ALA A 582 -9.02 -5.27 -10.45
CA ALA A 582 -8.67 -5.67 -11.82
C ALA A 582 -7.86 -6.98 -11.87
N VAL A 583 -6.97 -7.20 -10.91
CA VAL A 583 -6.17 -8.42 -10.79
C VAL A 583 -7.05 -9.57 -10.33
N LEU A 584 -7.94 -9.31 -9.37
CA LEU A 584 -8.93 -10.29 -8.91
C LEU A 584 -9.82 -10.79 -10.06
N GLY A 585 -10.37 -9.87 -10.87
CA GLY A 585 -11.20 -10.25 -12.03
C GLY A 585 -10.44 -11.13 -13.02
N MET A 586 -9.17 -10.80 -13.33
CA MET A 586 -8.33 -11.65 -14.18
C MET A 586 -8.06 -13.04 -13.56
N ILE A 587 -7.85 -13.11 -12.24
CA ILE A 587 -7.69 -14.38 -11.52
C ILE A 587 -8.96 -15.22 -11.63
N GLU A 588 -10.12 -14.65 -11.31
CA GLU A 588 -11.41 -15.35 -11.35
C GLU A 588 -11.73 -15.83 -12.77
N ASP A 589 -11.47 -15.00 -13.78
CA ASP A 589 -11.66 -15.38 -15.19
C ASP A 589 -10.84 -16.63 -15.55
N MET A 590 -9.56 -16.65 -15.16
CA MET A 590 -8.66 -17.78 -15.41
C MET A 590 -8.98 -19.01 -14.53
N MET A 591 -9.39 -18.80 -13.27
CA MET A 591 -9.73 -19.87 -12.32
C MET A 591 -10.99 -20.62 -12.72
N TYR A 592 -12.01 -19.92 -13.22
CA TYR A 592 -13.31 -20.53 -13.54
C TYR A 592 -13.55 -20.72 -15.05
N GLY A 593 -12.66 -20.22 -15.91
CA GLY A 593 -12.68 -20.51 -17.34
C GLY A 593 -13.72 -19.73 -18.15
N GLY A 594 -14.16 -18.57 -17.66
CA GLY A 594 -15.06 -17.67 -18.38
C GLY A 594 -14.62 -16.22 -18.15
N ILE A 595 -14.90 -15.32 -19.10
CA ILE A 595 -14.86 -13.88 -18.81
C ILE A 595 -16.09 -13.63 -17.95
N VAL A 596 -15.93 -13.66 -16.64
CA VAL A 596 -17.01 -13.32 -15.71
C VAL A 596 -17.27 -11.84 -15.91
N GLN A 597 -18.33 -11.53 -16.67
CA GLN A 597 -18.87 -10.18 -16.72
C GLN A 597 -19.09 -9.72 -15.27
N GLU A 598 -18.66 -8.51 -14.99
CA GLU A 598 -18.56 -7.88 -13.66
C GLU A 598 -19.90 -7.72 -12.91
N GLU A 599 -20.94 -8.45 -13.30
CA GLU A 599 -22.28 -8.43 -12.71
C GLU A 599 -22.42 -9.30 -11.44
N LEU A 600 -21.43 -10.12 -11.06
CA LEU A 600 -21.54 -11.03 -9.91
C LEU A 600 -20.70 -10.66 -8.67
N LEU A 601 -19.82 -9.65 -8.77
CA LEU A 601 -19.01 -9.20 -7.60
C LEU A 601 -19.72 -8.16 -6.72
N GLU A 602 -20.83 -7.58 -7.17
CA GLU A 602 -21.70 -6.76 -6.30
C GLU A 602 -22.61 -7.64 -5.42
N ASP A 603 -22.95 -8.86 -5.86
CA ASP A 603 -23.86 -9.73 -5.11
C ASP A 603 -23.15 -10.52 -3.99
N ASP A 604 -21.90 -10.97 -4.15
CA ASP A 604 -21.19 -11.69 -3.07
C ASP A 604 -20.75 -10.79 -1.90
N LEU A 605 -20.52 -9.49 -2.16
CA LEU A 605 -20.31 -8.48 -1.11
C LEU A 605 -21.63 -8.07 -0.43
N MET A 606 -22.77 -8.24 -1.11
CA MET A 606 -24.10 -8.02 -0.55
C MET A 606 -24.63 -9.25 0.18
N GLU A 607 -24.28 -10.47 -0.23
CA GLU A 607 -24.63 -11.71 0.48
C GLU A 607 -23.84 -11.86 1.80
N PHE A 608 -22.59 -11.40 1.88
CA PHE A 608 -21.89 -11.29 3.18
C PHE A 608 -22.54 -10.26 4.12
N VAL A 609 -23.18 -9.22 3.58
CA VAL A 609 -23.90 -8.18 4.34
C VAL A 609 -25.36 -8.56 4.63
N GLN A 610 -25.94 -9.51 3.87
CA GLN A 610 -27.28 -10.07 4.08
C GLN A 610 -27.27 -11.33 4.96
N GLY A 611 -26.21 -12.15 4.91
CA GLY A 611 -26.01 -13.29 5.81
C GLY A 611 -25.90 -12.87 7.28
N GLU A 612 -25.32 -11.70 7.57
CA GLU A 612 -25.32 -11.11 8.91
C GLU A 612 -26.66 -10.47 9.32
N ARG A 613 -27.61 -10.28 8.39
CA ARG A 613 -28.98 -9.83 8.72
C ARG A 613 -29.93 -10.99 8.98
N ASP A 614 -29.77 -12.10 8.26
CA ASP A 614 -30.68 -13.25 8.39
C ASP A 614 -30.40 -14.08 9.65
N GLU A 615 -29.18 -14.05 10.22
CA GLU A 615 -28.90 -14.62 11.55
C GLU A 615 -29.44 -13.79 12.73
N HIS A 616 -29.90 -12.55 12.50
CA HIS A 616 -30.57 -11.74 13.52
C HIS A 616 -32.10 -11.82 13.48
N ASP A 617 -32.71 -12.31 12.40
CA ASP A 617 -34.17 -12.45 12.28
C ASP A 617 -34.72 -13.85 12.65
N LEU A 618 -33.86 -14.81 13.04
CA LEU A 618 -34.28 -16.15 13.49
C LEU A 618 -34.32 -16.35 15.02
N SER A 619 -34.13 -15.30 15.84
CA SER A 619 -34.15 -15.41 17.31
C SER A 619 -35.37 -14.82 18.04
N ILE A 620 -36.44 -14.44 17.35
CA ILE A 620 -37.71 -14.01 18.01
C ILE A 620 -38.93 -14.70 17.38
N VAL A 621 -38.96 -16.03 17.44
CA VAL A 621 -40.21 -16.80 17.58
C VAL A 621 -39.92 -18.00 18.50
N HIS A 622 -39.95 -17.78 19.81
CA HIS A 622 -40.61 -18.64 20.79
C HIS A 622 -40.66 -18.02 22.19
#